data_AF-A0A3R7ACG9-F1
#
_entry.id   AF-A0A3R7ACG9-F1
#
_cell.length_a   1.000
_cell.length_b   1.000
_cell.length_c   1.000
_cell.angle_alpha   90.00
_cell.angle_beta   90.00
_cell.angle_gamma   90.00
#
_symmetry.space_group_name_H-M   'P 1'
#
loop_
_entity.id
_entity.type
_entity.pdbx_description
1 polymer ?
#
loop_
_entity_poly.entity_id
_entity_poly.type
_entity_poly.pdbx_seq_one_letter_code
_entity_poly.pdbx_strand_id
1 'polypeptide(L)' 'KDRLSIIKEVFEIGLEEKRKEVALELYKKGDVSLEKGAEIAKLPLLDFIDLVEKEKIFRKIDVDNIRKLILEEFNTEI' A
#
# COMPACT_ATOMS: atom_id res chain seq x y z
N LYS A 1 25.44 4.60 22.25
CA LYS A 1 24.02 4.19 22.07
C LYS A 1 23.68 3.16 23.15
N ASP A 2 22.59 3.32 23.88
CA ASP A 2 22.13 2.35 24.88
C ASP A 2 21.47 1.14 24.19
N ARG A 3 21.53 -0.05 24.81
CA ARG A 3 20.96 -1.28 24.24
C ARG A 3 19.48 -1.12 23.90
N LEU A 4 18.71 -0.45 24.76
CA LEU A 4 17.28 -0.22 24.53
C LEU A 4 17.04 0.66 23.30
N SER A 5 17.89 1.67 23.08
CA SER A 5 17.78 2.56 21.91
C SER A 5 18.01 1.80 20.60
N ILE A 6 18.98 0.87 20.57
CA ILE A 6 19.27 0.03 19.41
C ILE A 6 18.11 -0.92 19.12
N ILE A 7 17.52 -1.53 20.17
CA ILE A 7 16.37 -2.43 20.00
C ILE A 7 15.17 -1.70 19.42
N LYS A 8 14.88 -0.48 19.90
CA LYS A 8 13.78 0.35 19.37
C LYS A 8 13.98 0.70 17.91
N GLU A 9 15.18 1.13 17.54
CA GLU A 9 15.54 1.47 16.17
C GLU A 9 15.33 0.29 15.21
N VAL A 10 15.81 -0.89 15.56
CA VAL A 10 15.60 -2.11 14.75
C VAL A 10 14.12 -2.46 14.62
N PHE A 11 13.35 -2.31 15.71
CA PHE A 11 11.92 -2.59 15.70
C PHE A 11 11.14 -1.61 14.83
N GLU A 12 11.47 -0.33 14.88
CA GLU A 12 10.87 0.71 14.04
C GLU A 12 11.12 0.47 12.55
N ILE A 13 12.35 0.10 12.19
CA ILE A 13 12.72 -0.27 10.81
C ILE A 13 11.88 -1.47 10.34
N GLY A 14 11.82 -2.53 11.15
CA GLY A 14 11.03 -3.72 10.80
C GLY A 14 9.54 -3.43 10.64
N LEU A 15 8.98 -2.54 11.48
CA LEU A 15 7.60 -2.10 11.34
C LEU A 15 7.36 -1.27 10.07
N GLU A 16 8.31 -0.43 9.66
CA GLU A 16 8.24 0.31 8.40
C GLU A 16 8.24 -0.62 7.19
N GLU A 17 9.19 -1.56 7.15
CA GLU A 17 9.27 -2.54 6.06
C GLU A 17 8.01 -3.38 5.99
N LYS A 18 7.48 -3.83 7.13
CA LYS A 18 6.26 -4.65 7.14
C LYS A 18 5.03 -3.91 6.62
N ARG A 19 4.90 -2.61 6.92
CA ARG A 19 3.80 -1.79 6.39
C ARG A 19 3.86 -1.68 4.87
N LYS A 20 5.05 -1.46 4.32
CA LYS A 20 5.28 -1.40 2.86
C LYS A 20 4.90 -2.72 2.19
N GLU A 21 5.36 -3.84 2.74
CA GLU A 21 5.04 -5.19 2.24
C GLU A 21 3.52 -5.45 2.21
N VAL A 22 2.82 -5.16 3.31
CA VAL A 22 1.37 -5.35 3.41
C VAL A 22 0.60 -4.46 2.44
N ALA A 23 0.97 -3.18 2.34
CA ALA A 23 0.34 -2.24 1.42
C ALA A 23 0.46 -2.69 -0.04
N LEU A 24 1.66 -3.13 -0.42
CA LEU A 24 1.97 -3.63 -1.76
C LEU A 24 1.17 -4.90 -2.10
N GLU A 25 1.07 -5.85 -1.17
CA GLU A 25 0.29 -7.08 -1.39
C GLU A 25 -1.21 -6.82 -1.52
N LEU A 26 -1.77 -5.93 -0.69
CA LEU A 26 -3.17 -5.52 -0.82
C LEU A 26 -3.42 -4.80 -2.15
N TYR A 27 -2.51 -3.90 -2.54
CA TYR A 27 -2.61 -3.18 -3.80
C TYR A 27 -2.56 -4.14 -5.00
N LYS A 28 -1.63 -5.11 -4.98
CA LYS A 28 -1.47 -6.14 -6.01
C LYS A 28 -2.72 -6.98 -6.22
N LYS A 29 -3.40 -7.35 -5.13
CA LYS A 29 -4.68 -8.09 -5.14
C LYS A 29 -5.85 -7.23 -5.61
N GLY A 30 -5.68 -5.92 -5.58
CA GLY A 30 -6.70 -4.94 -5.92
C GLY A 30 -7.65 -4.62 -4.78
N ASP A 31 -7.35 -5.07 -3.56
CA ASP A 31 -8.14 -4.86 -2.34
C ASP A 31 -8.14 -3.39 -1.90
N VAL A 32 -7.14 -2.62 -2.31
CA VAL A 32 -6.98 -1.20 -1.99
C VAL A 32 -6.61 -0.38 -3.24
N SER A 33 -6.95 0.91 -3.22
CA SER A 33 -6.46 1.90 -4.19
C SER A 33 -4.98 2.25 -3.96
N LEU A 34 -4.36 2.97 -4.90
CA LEU A 34 -3.00 3.52 -4.72
C LEU A 34 -2.92 4.42 -3.48
N GLU A 35 -3.88 5.32 -3.32
CA GLU A 35 -3.97 6.24 -2.18
C GLU A 35 -4.07 5.48 -0.86
N LYS A 36 -4.95 4.46 -0.80
CA LYS A 36 -5.12 3.68 0.42
C LYS A 36 -3.88 2.82 0.72
N GLY A 37 -3.20 2.32 -0.31
CA GLY A 37 -1.90 1.66 -0.16
C GLY A 37 -0.83 2.59 0.42
N ALA A 38 -0.73 3.82 -0.07
CA ALA A 38 0.19 4.83 0.44
C ALA A 38 -0.07 5.17 1.92
N GLU A 39 -1.35 5.30 2.30
CA GLU A 39 -1.77 5.52 3.69
C GLU A 39 -1.32 4.37 4.60
N ILE A 40 -1.53 3.11 4.19
CA ILE A 40 -1.11 1.91 4.95
C ILE A 40 0.42 1.85 5.08
N ALA A 41 1.14 2.17 4.01
CA ALA A 41 2.59 2.21 3.99
C ALA A 41 3.17 3.37 4.83
N LYS A 42 2.33 4.35 5.19
CA LYS A 42 2.73 5.65 5.78
C LYS A 42 3.72 6.40 4.89
N LEU A 43 3.46 6.39 3.58
CA LEU A 43 4.25 7.09 2.58
C LEU A 43 3.41 8.17 1.90
N PRO A 44 4.02 9.26 1.44
CA PRO A 44 3.43 10.12 0.42
C PRO A 44 3.00 9.28 -0.79
N LEU A 45 1.93 9.71 -1.47
CA LEU A 45 1.40 8.99 -2.62
C LEU A 45 2.47 8.74 -3.70
N LEU A 46 3.30 9.74 -3.98
CA LEU A 46 4.34 9.64 -5.00
C LEU A 46 5.41 8.60 -4.63
N ASP A 47 5.87 8.59 -3.38
CA ASP A 47 6.83 7.60 -2.88
C ASP A 47 6.27 6.17 -2.92
N PHE A 48 4.96 6.02 -2.71
CA PHE A 48 4.30 4.72 -2.85
C PHE A 48 4.18 4.28 -4.31
N ILE A 49 3.94 5.20 -5.24
CA ILE A 49 3.96 4.93 -6.69
C ILE A 49 5.35 4.44 -7.10
N ASP A 50 6.41 5.16 -6.71
CA ASP A 50 7.79 4.77 -7.00
C ASP A 50 8.11 3.38 -6.42
N LEU A 51 7.59 3.06 -5.23
CA LEU A 51 7.74 1.76 -4.60
C LEU A 51 7.04 0.65 -5.39
N VAL A 52 5.79 0.88 -5.83
CA VAL A 52 5.02 -0.06 -6.66
C VAL A 52 5.75 -0.35 -7.98
N GLU A 53 6.30 0.68 -8.62
CA GLU A 53 7.07 0.55 -9.87
C GLU A 53 8.37 -0.24 -9.66
N LYS A 54 9.12 0.11 -8.61
CA LYS A 54 10.39 -0.55 -8.25
C LYS A 54 10.19 -2.05 -8.00
N GLU A 55 9.14 -2.41 -7.27
CA GLU A 55 8.80 -3.80 -6.94
C GLU A 55 8.09 -4.53 -8.10
N LYS A 56 7.89 -3.85 -9.24
CA LYS A 56 7.22 -4.38 -10.45
C LYS A 56 5.86 -4.99 -10.14
N ILE A 57 5.10 -4.32 -9.26
CA ILE A 57 3.78 -4.78 -8.88
C ILE A 57 2.77 -4.35 -9.93
N PHE A 58 2.35 -5.32 -10.73
CA PHE A 58 1.23 -5.18 -11.63
C PHE A 58 -0.05 -5.57 -10.88
N ARG A 59 -1.01 -4.64 -10.78
CA ARG A 59 -2.32 -4.93 -10.22
C ARG A 59 -2.98 -6.01 -11.07
N LYS A 60 -3.43 -7.11 -10.46
CA LYS A 60 -4.30 -8.07 -11.16
C LYS A 60 -5.67 -7.41 -11.31
N ILE A 61 -5.85 -6.75 -12.45
CA ILE A 61 -7.13 -6.14 -12.80
C ILE A 61 -7.95 -7.21 -13.51
N ASP A 62 -8.85 -7.85 -12.76
CA ASP A 62 -9.90 -8.73 -13.31
C ASP A 62 -11.12 -7.87 -13.73
N VAL A 63 -11.85 -8.32 -14.75
CA VAL A 63 -13.06 -7.66 -15.27
C VAL A 63 -14.09 -7.44 -14.15
N ASP A 64 -14.19 -8.38 -13.22
CA ASP A 64 -15.10 -8.27 -12.08
C ASP A 64 -14.66 -7.19 -11.08
N ASN A 65 -13.34 -7.01 -10.88
CA ASN A 65 -12.79 -5.93 -10.06
C ASN A 65 -12.98 -4.56 -10.72
N ILE A 66 -12.86 -4.45 -12.05
CA ILE A 66 -13.19 -3.22 -12.78
C ILE A 66 -14.67 -2.88 -12.60
N ARG A 67 -15.55 -3.87 -12.78
CA ARG A 67 -17.00 -3.67 -12.62
C ARG A 67 -17.33 -3.15 -11.23
N LYS A 68 -16.69 -3.68 -10.18
CA LYS A 68 -16.87 -3.22 -8.80
C LYS A 68 -16.38 -1.78 -8.61
N LEU A 69 -15.18 -1.45 -9.08
CA LEU A 69 -14.62 -0.08 -8.98
C LEU A 69 -15.51 0.97 -9.65
N ILE A 70 -16.00 0.66 -10.86
CA ILE A 70 -16.94 1.54 -11.57
C ILE A 70 -18.25 1.69 -10.78
N LEU A 71 -18.80 0.61 -10.24
CA LEU A 71 -20.04 0.71 -9.47
C LEU A 71 -19.86 1.49 -8.16
N GLU A 72 -18.69 1.43 -7.53
CA GLU A 72 -18.39 2.18 -6.31
C GLU A 72 -18.19 3.68 -6.58
N GLU A 73 -17.45 4.06 -7.62
CA GLU A 73 -17.23 5.48 -7.96
C GLU A 73 -18.49 6.19 -8.46
N PHE A 74 -19.37 5.48 -9.17
CA PHE A 74 -20.59 6.08 -9.72
C PHE A 74 -21.80 5.99 -8.76
N ASN A 75 -21.67 5.33 -7.59
CA ASN A 75 -22.71 5.28 -6.56
C ASN A 75 -22.52 6.30 -5.42
N THR A 76 -21.43 7.08 -5.43
CA THR A 76 -21.33 8.27 -4.57
C THR A 76 -21.83 9.48 -5.34
N GLU A 77 -23.01 9.96 -4.93
CA GLU A 77 -23.76 11.16 -5.37
C GLU A 77 -25.00 10.89 -6.27
N ILE A 78 -26.11 10.56 -5.61
CA ILE A 78 -27.42 11.22 -5.84
C ILE A 78 -27.83 11.88 -4.52
#